data_AF-A0A1Q7S3J4-F1
#
_entry.id   AF-A0A1Q7S3J4-F1
#
_cell.length_a   1.000
_cell.length_b   1.000
_cell.length_c   1.000
_cell.angle_alpha   90.00
_cell.angle_beta   90.00
_cell.angle_gamma   90.00
#
_symmetry.space_group_name_H-M   'P 1'
#
loop_
_entity.id
_entity.type
_entity.pdbx_description
1 polymer ?
#
loop_
_entity_poly.entity_id
_entity_poly.type
_entity_poly.pdbx_seq_one_letter_code
_entity_poly.pdbx_strand_id
1 'polypeptide(L)'
;MEWKTPEEVQLGAYADCKGKAVALYNALHSRGVENVRLVIGKRMWTSRETHAWLEWTTAGGTYILDPTINWSAFRAERAGRSSYIPLYAYVGTMKYRAATSTGLLASNRFLGGQHVASRL
;
A
#
# COMPACT_ATOMS: atom_id res chain seq x y z
N MET A 1 -8.92 14.48 -17.08
CA MET A 1 -9.37 13.88 -15.80
C MET A 1 -8.78 14.73 -14.69
N GLU A 2 -9.62 15.16 -13.75
CA GLU A 2 -9.23 16.07 -12.66
C GLU A 2 -8.92 15.25 -11.40
N TRP A 3 -7.90 15.65 -10.65
CA TRP A 3 -7.59 15.04 -9.35
C TRP A 3 -8.63 15.43 -8.30
N LYS A 4 -8.92 14.51 -7.37
CA LYS A 4 -9.84 14.72 -6.25
C LYS A 4 -9.14 14.53 -4.92
N THR A 5 -9.55 15.27 -3.89
CA THR A 5 -9.00 15.12 -2.55
C THR A 5 -9.44 13.78 -1.94
N PRO A 6 -8.72 13.27 -0.94
CA PRO A 6 -9.15 12.10 -0.19
C PRO A 6 -10.55 12.22 0.39
N GLU A 7 -10.96 13.40 0.87
CA GLU A 7 -12.32 13.63 1.37
C GLU A 7 -13.36 13.54 0.26
N GLU A 8 -13.12 14.17 -0.90
CA GLU A 8 -14.04 14.12 -2.05
C GLU A 8 -14.27 12.67 -2.53
N VAL A 9 -13.20 11.88 -2.62
CA VAL A 9 -13.28 10.46 -3.00
C VAL A 9 -14.06 9.65 -1.98
N GLN A 10 -13.87 9.92 -0.68
CA GLN A 10 -14.65 9.27 0.39
C GLN A 10 -16.15 9.63 0.34
N LEU A 11 -16.49 10.84 -0.10
CA LEU A 11 -17.87 11.29 -0.30
C LEU A 11 -18.51 10.76 -1.61
N GLY A 12 -17.79 9.93 -2.36
CA GLY A 12 -18.32 9.23 -3.55
C GLY A 12 -17.93 9.87 -4.88
N ALA A 13 -17.00 10.83 -4.91
CA ALA A 13 -16.47 11.34 -6.17
C ALA A 13 -15.79 10.23 -6.99
N TYR A 14 -15.99 10.26 -8.31
CA TYR A 14 -15.31 9.34 -9.21
C TYR A 14 -13.80 9.56 -9.14
N ALA A 15 -13.04 8.47 -8.95
CA ALA A 15 -11.59 8.49 -8.88
C ALA A 15 -10.99 7.24 -9.54
N ASP A 16 -9.77 7.41 -10.06
CA ASP A 16 -8.97 6.31 -10.60
C ASP A 16 -8.35 5.45 -9.47
N CYS A 17 -7.54 4.46 -9.85
CA CYS A 17 -6.91 3.58 -8.87
C CYS A 17 -6.02 4.32 -7.87
N LYS A 18 -5.38 5.43 -8.27
CA LYS A 18 -4.47 6.21 -7.43
C LYS A 18 -5.27 7.04 -6.44
N GLY A 19 -6.29 7.76 -6.91
CA GLY A 19 -7.18 8.55 -6.05
C GLY A 19 -7.86 7.69 -4.99
N LYS A 20 -8.40 6.53 -5.37
CA LYS A 20 -9.02 5.59 -4.41
C LYS A 20 -8.02 5.01 -3.40
N ALA A 21 -6.81 4.65 -3.84
CA ALA A 21 -5.78 4.14 -2.94
C ALA A 21 -5.30 5.21 -1.94
N VAL A 22 -5.11 6.45 -2.39
CA VAL A 22 -4.74 7.58 -1.51
C VAL A 22 -5.87 7.88 -0.52
N ALA A 23 -7.13 7.86 -0.95
CA ALA A 23 -8.28 8.05 -0.06
C ALA A 23 -8.32 6.98 1.05
N LEU A 24 -8.13 5.70 0.68
CA LEU A 24 -8.06 4.61 1.65
C LEU A 24 -6.85 4.75 2.60
N TYR A 25 -5.68 5.17 2.09
CA TYR A 25 -4.48 5.37 2.89
C TYR A 25 -4.73 6.40 3.99
N ASN A 26 -5.29 7.56 3.63
CA ASN A 26 -5.64 8.61 4.59
C ASN A 26 -6.69 8.14 5.60
N ALA A 27 -7.72 7.42 5.13
CA ALA A 27 -8.77 6.91 6.00
C ALA A 27 -8.30 5.83 6.99
N LEU A 28 -7.22 5.09 6.68
CA LEU A 28 -6.60 4.16 7.62
C LEU A 28 -5.74 4.90 8.65
N HIS A 29 -4.94 5.88 8.21
CA HIS A 29 -4.11 6.67 9.10
C HIS A 29 -4.95 7.52 10.07
N SER A 30 -6.06 8.10 9.62
CA SER A 30 -6.98 8.85 10.51
C SER A 30 -7.62 7.98 11.59
N ARG A 31 -7.64 6.66 11.39
CA ARG A 31 -8.09 5.66 12.37
C ARG A 31 -6.95 5.08 13.21
N GLY A 32 -5.74 5.62 13.09
CA GLY A 32 -4.56 5.14 13.84
C GLY A 32 -4.00 3.81 13.34
N VAL A 33 -4.34 3.38 12.12
CA VAL A 33 -3.78 2.15 11.55
C VAL A 33 -2.36 2.41 11.09
N GLU A 34 -1.42 1.71 11.71
CA GLU A 34 0.00 1.75 11.37
C GLU A 34 0.40 0.65 10.38
N ASN A 35 1.65 0.68 9.91
CA ASN A 35 2.24 -0.32 9.01
C ASN A 35 1.50 -0.48 7.68
N VAL A 36 0.92 0.61 7.20
CA VAL A 36 0.28 0.71 5.90
C VAL A 36 1.23 1.45 4.95
N ARG A 37 1.35 0.93 3.73
CA ARG A 37 2.07 1.60 2.63
C ARG A 37 1.19 1.72 1.40
N LEU A 38 1.26 2.85 0.72
CA LEU A 38 0.69 3.01 -0.62
C LEU A 38 1.65 2.42 -1.63
N VAL A 39 1.18 1.55 -2.52
CA VAL A 39 1.99 0.88 -3.53
C VAL A 39 1.51 1.26 -4.91
N ILE A 40 2.46 1.56 -5.79
CA ILE A 40 2.24 1.69 -7.24
C ILE A 40 3.01 0.56 -7.91
N GLY A 41 2.34 -0.21 -8.75
CA GLY A 41 2.96 -1.31 -9.46
C GLY A 41 2.10 -1.85 -10.59
N LYS A 42 2.17 -3.15 -10.85
CA LYS A 42 1.36 -3.82 -11.89
C LYS A 42 0.41 -4.82 -11.25
N ARG A 43 -0.87 -4.77 -11.66
CA ARG A 43 -1.87 -5.75 -11.20
C ARG A 43 -1.50 -7.16 -11.65
N MET A 44 -1.06 -7.33 -12.89
CA MET A 44 -0.52 -8.58 -13.43
C MET A 44 0.78 -8.29 -14.19
N TRP A 45 1.64 -9.28 -14.36
CA TRP A 45 2.90 -9.10 -15.10
C TRP A 45 2.68 -8.61 -16.56
N THR A 46 1.57 -9.01 -17.18
CA THR A 46 1.14 -8.59 -18.52
C THR A 46 0.48 -7.21 -18.55
N SER A 47 0.17 -6.60 -17.41
CA SER A 47 -0.45 -5.28 -17.37
C SER A 47 0.46 -4.23 -17.99
N ARG A 48 -0.07 -3.50 -18.97
CA ARG A 48 0.58 -2.34 -19.59
C ARG A 48 0.53 -1.12 -18.67
N GLU A 49 -0.63 -0.92 -18.03
CA GLU A 49 -0.87 0.18 -17.12
C GLU A 49 -0.42 -0.10 -15.69
N THR A 50 -0.10 0.98 -14.97
CA THR A 50 0.18 0.93 -13.54
C THR A 50 -1.11 0.89 -12.73
N HIS A 51 -1.05 0.17 -11.61
CA HIS A 51 -2.13 0.04 -10.64
C HIS A 51 -1.67 0.53 -9.27
N ALA A 52 -2.61 0.98 -8.44
CA ALA A 52 -2.33 1.41 -7.08
C ALA A 52 -3.20 0.66 -6.07
N TRP A 53 -2.57 0.22 -4.98
CA TRP A 53 -3.18 -0.52 -3.87
C TRP A 53 -2.45 -0.17 -2.58
N LEU A 54 -2.96 -0.64 -1.44
CA LEU A 54 -2.24 -0.59 -0.17
C LEU A 54 -1.75 -1.97 0.22
N GLU A 55 -0.60 -1.98 0.89
CA GLU A 55 -0.17 -3.14 1.65
C GLU A 55 -0.19 -2.80 3.13
N TRP A 56 -0.82 -3.65 3.92
CA TRP A 56 -0.92 -3.51 5.36
C TRP A 56 -0.29 -4.71 6.05
N THR A 57 0.79 -4.45 6.79
CA THR A 57 1.52 -5.49 7.51
C THR A 57 1.03 -5.57 8.95
N THR A 58 0.59 -6.76 9.35
CA THR A 58 0.15 -7.07 10.71
C THR A 58 1.00 -8.19 11.29
N ALA A 59 0.84 -8.51 12.58
CA ALA A 59 1.43 -9.71 13.18
C ALA A 59 1.01 -11.00 12.45
N GLY A 60 -0.17 -10.99 11.81
CA GLY A 60 -0.67 -12.13 11.04
C GLY A 60 -0.06 -12.23 9.64
N GLY A 61 0.65 -11.22 9.13
CA GLY A 61 1.19 -11.17 7.77
C GLY A 61 0.74 -9.91 7.01
N THR A 62 1.08 -9.87 5.71
CA THR A 62 0.81 -8.71 4.84
C THR A 62 -0.48 -8.92 4.06
N TYR A 63 -1.34 -7.92 4.08
CA TYR A 63 -2.60 -7.89 3.34
C TYR A 63 -2.53 -6.89 2.19
N ILE A 64 -3.13 -7.24 1.06
CA ILE A 64 -3.38 -6.36 -0.07
C ILE A 64 -4.77 -5.78 0.07
N LEU A 65 -4.87 -4.45 0.03
CA LEU A 65 -6.12 -3.71 0.02
C LEU A 65 -6.20 -2.94 -1.30
N ASP A 66 -7.09 -3.38 -2.18
CA ASP A 66 -7.28 -2.78 -3.51
C ASP A 66 -8.69 -2.20 -3.61
N PRO A 67 -8.88 -0.89 -3.35
CA PRO A 67 -10.19 -0.26 -3.32
C PRO A 67 -10.82 -0.11 -4.71
N THR A 68 -10.13 -0.53 -5.77
CA THR A 68 -10.63 -0.44 -7.14
C THR A 68 -11.19 -1.76 -7.64
N ILE A 69 -10.61 -2.88 -7.21
CA ILE A 69 -10.86 -4.20 -7.81
C ILE A 69 -11.43 -5.19 -6.80
N ASN A 70 -11.01 -5.12 -5.52
CA ASN A 70 -11.37 -6.13 -4.53
C ASN A 70 -12.35 -5.56 -3.50
N TRP A 71 -13.37 -6.35 -3.20
CA TRP A 71 -14.35 -6.05 -2.15
C TRP A 71 -13.81 -6.26 -0.74
N SER A 72 -12.73 -7.02 -0.58
CA SER A 72 -12.12 -7.31 0.72
C SER A 72 -10.60 -7.40 0.64
N ALA A 73 -9.96 -7.13 1.77
CA ALA A 73 -8.53 -7.36 1.93
C ALA A 73 -8.21 -8.85 1.88
N PHE A 74 -7.08 -9.20 1.29
CA PHE A 74 -6.62 -10.59 1.24
C PHE A 74 -5.12 -10.68 1.47
N ARG A 75 -4.68 -11.84 1.96
CA ARG A 75 -3.28 -12.15 2.21
C ARG A 75 -2.43 -12.05 0.94
N ALA A 76 -1.32 -11.31 1.00
CA ALA A 76 -0.45 -11.08 -0.15
C ALA A 76 0.08 -12.40 -0.75
N GLU A 77 0.25 -13.44 0.08
CA GLU A 77 0.69 -14.76 -0.37
C GLU A 77 -0.29 -15.41 -1.37
N ARG A 78 -1.58 -15.03 -1.33
CA ARG A 78 -2.60 -15.53 -2.27
C ARG A 78 -2.54 -14.88 -3.64
N ALA A 79 -1.87 -13.73 -3.80
CA ALA A 79 -1.75 -13.06 -5.10
C ALA A 79 -0.88 -13.86 -6.10
N GLY A 80 0.04 -14.69 -5.58
CA GLY A 80 1.06 -15.36 -6.37
C GLY A 80 2.13 -14.40 -6.89
N ARG A 81 3.13 -14.93 -7.62
CA ARG A 81 4.30 -14.15 -8.08
C ARG A 81 4.04 -13.30 -9.33
N SER A 82 2.90 -13.49 -9.98
CA SER A 82 2.55 -12.87 -11.26
C SER A 82 1.52 -11.74 -11.14
N SER A 83 1.06 -11.45 -9.92
CA SER A 83 0.03 -10.44 -9.64
C SER A 83 0.48 -9.52 -8.50
N TYR A 84 -0.03 -8.29 -8.49
CA TYR A 84 0.31 -7.25 -7.52
C TYR A 84 1.83 -7.06 -7.37
N ILE A 85 2.49 -6.84 -8.52
CA ILE A 85 3.95 -6.70 -8.63
C ILE A 85 4.32 -5.26 -8.27
N PRO A 86 4.98 -5.01 -7.12
CA PRO A 86 5.29 -3.65 -6.69
C PRO A 86 6.39 -3.03 -7.56
N LEU A 87 6.27 -1.74 -7.86
CA LEU A 87 7.35 -0.94 -8.47
C LEU A 87 7.86 0.12 -7.51
N TYR A 88 6.94 0.81 -6.83
CA TYR A 88 7.22 1.81 -5.82
C TYR A 88 6.28 1.66 -4.62
N ALA A 89 6.77 2.02 -3.45
CA ALA A 89 5.96 2.17 -2.24
C ALA A 89 6.19 3.52 -1.58
N TYR A 90 5.17 4.00 -0.88
CA TYR A 90 5.16 5.28 -0.20
C TYR A 90 4.71 5.08 1.24
N VAL A 91 5.46 5.67 2.17
CA VAL A 91 5.15 5.73 3.60
C VAL A 91 5.34 7.17 4.03
N GLY A 92 4.23 7.87 4.31
CA GLY A 92 4.25 9.32 4.49
C GLY A 92 4.89 10.02 3.28
N THR A 93 5.95 10.80 3.54
CA THR A 93 6.71 11.52 2.50
C THR A 93 7.82 10.69 1.86
N MET A 94 8.09 9.48 2.37
CA MET A 94 9.17 8.63 1.90
C MET A 94 8.73 7.78 0.70
N LYS A 95 9.59 7.71 -0.32
CA LYS A 95 9.42 6.88 -1.52
C LYS A 95 10.46 5.77 -1.55
N TYR A 96 10.01 4.55 -1.78
CA TYR A 96 10.85 3.35 -1.88
C TYR A 96 10.66 2.70 -3.25
N ARG A 97 11.73 2.17 -3.83
CA ARG A 97 11.69 1.36 -5.05
C ARG A 97 11.71 -0.12 -4.69
N ALA A 98 10.97 -0.94 -5.44
CA ALA A 98 11.05 -2.39 -5.29
C ALA A 98 12.45 -2.92 -5.66
N ALA A 99 13.01 -3.81 -4.82
CA ALA A 99 14.28 -4.49 -5.14
C ALA A 99 14.07 -5.63 -6.13
N THR A 100 12.95 -6.33 -6.00
CA THR A 100 12.59 -7.47 -6.84
C THR A 100 11.10 -7.40 -7.18
N SER A 101 10.68 -8.14 -8.21
CA SER A 101 9.28 -8.28 -8.61
C SER A 101 8.37 -8.87 -7.52
N THR A 102 8.96 -9.39 -6.42
CA THR A 102 8.25 -9.98 -5.28
C THR A 102 8.60 -9.31 -3.96
N GLY A 103 9.37 -8.22 -3.95
CA GLY A 103 9.89 -7.64 -2.71
C GLY A 103 10.21 -6.15 -2.79
N LEU A 104 9.54 -5.38 -1.92
CA LEU A 104 9.85 -3.98 -1.65
C LEU A 104 11.05 -3.88 -0.70
N LEU A 105 12.00 -2.96 -0.97
CA LEU A 105 13.10 -2.64 -0.05
C LEU A 105 12.63 -1.95 1.24
N ALA A 106 11.35 -1.60 1.34
CA ALA A 106 10.75 -1.09 2.56
C ALA A 106 10.39 -2.26 3.49
N SER A 107 11.38 -2.82 4.18
CA SER A 107 11.10 -3.56 5.40
C SER A 107 10.96 -2.56 6.54
N ASN A 108 9.76 -2.01 6.77
CA ASN A 108 9.43 -1.59 8.13
C ASN A 108 9.23 -2.88 8.93
N ARG A 109 10.34 -3.52 9.30
CA ARG A 109 10.33 -4.48 10.39
C ARG A 109 10.01 -3.66 11.63
N PHE A 110 8.75 -3.67 12.06
CA PHE A 110 8.48 -3.56 13.48
C PHE A 110 9.16 -4.75 14.15
N LEU A 111 10.41 -4.55 14.58
CA LEU A 111 10.97 -5.37 15.63
C LEU A 111 10.28 -4.91 16.91
N GLY A 112 9.25 -5.65 17.30
CA GLY A 112 8.72 -5.54 18.65
C GLY A 112 9.88 -5.70 19.64
N GLY A 113 10.05 -4.68 20.48
CA GLY A 113 10.85 -4.75 21.69
C GLY A 113 12.37 -4.75 21.51
N GLN A 114 12.98 -3.56 21.53
CA GLN A 114 13.94 -3.26 22.60
C GLN A 114 14.21 -1.76 22.64
N HIS A 115 13.79 -1.17 23.75
CA HIS A 115 14.35 0.06 24.27
C HIS A 115 15.86 -0.16 24.43
N VAL A 116 16.67 0.48 23.60
CA VAL A 116 18.08 0.70 23.95
C VAL A 116 18.34 2.18 23.74
N ALA A 117 18.19 2.92 24.84
CA ALA A 117 18.91 4.15 25.00
C ALA A 117 20.40 3.85 24.80
N SER A 118 21.04 4.54 23.87
CA SER A 118 22.46 4.80 24.04
C SER A 118 22.76 6.21 23.56
N ARG A 119 23.14 7.00 24.55
CA ARG A 119 23.92 8.23 24.41
C ARG A 119 25.08 7.98 23.44
N LEU A 120 25.33 8.95 22.57
CA LEU A 120 26.54 9.77 22.51
C LEU A 120 26.21 11.07 21.77
#